data_AF-A0A2E1XRC9-F1
#
_entry.id   AF-A0A2E1XRC9-F1
#
_cell.length_a   1.000
_cell.length_b   1.000
_cell.length_c   1.000
_cell.angle_alpha   90.00
_cell.angle_beta   90.00
_cell.angle_gamma   90.00
#
_symmetry.space_group_name_H-M   'P 1'
#
loop_
_entity.id
_entity.type
_entity.pdbx_description
1 polymer ?
#
loop_
_entity_poly.entity_id
_entity_poly.type
_entity_poly.pdbx_seq_one_letter_code
_entity_poly.pdbx_strand_id
1 'polypeptide(L)'
;MARNDRLSNYRTTWWNKDNQGGVTYHNTQIVAWKDNKVTLNSDGWETVTTKRKMNQASNQFCLRFDVWQENFKWFVNLPNGQTVDYKDGMTFEIFGGENV
;
A
#
# COMPACT_ATOMS: atom_id res chain seq x y z
N MET A 1 16.47 -20.65 9.13
CA MET A 1 15.11 -20.09 9.26
C MET A 1 14.65 -19.67 7.87
N ALA A 2 13.51 -20.18 7.39
CA ALA A 2 13.09 -20.08 6.00
C ALA A 2 12.63 -18.66 5.62
N ARG A 3 13.27 -18.11 4.57
CA ARG A 3 12.93 -16.84 3.93
C ARG A 3 11.72 -17.08 3.03
N ASN A 4 10.51 -16.83 3.54
CA ASN A 4 9.28 -16.88 2.76
C ASN A 4 9.16 -15.61 1.90
N ASP A 5 9.90 -15.59 0.79
CA ASP A 5 9.88 -14.55 -0.25
C ASP A 5 8.73 -14.78 -1.26
N ARG A 6 7.59 -15.31 -0.80
CA ARG A 6 6.42 -15.56 -1.64
C ARG A 6 5.20 -15.04 -0.90
N LEU A 7 4.45 -14.12 -1.52
CA LEU A 7 3.09 -13.76 -1.13
C LEU A 7 2.35 -15.05 -0.79
N SER A 8 2.11 -15.31 0.50
CA SER A 8 1.35 -16.49 0.91
C SER A 8 -0.02 -16.39 0.23
N ASN A 9 -0.35 -17.42 -0.55
CA ASN A 9 -1.44 -17.53 -1.52
C ASN A 9 -2.86 -17.44 -0.91
N TYR A 10 -2.99 -16.97 0.33
CA TYR A 10 -4.30 -16.80 0.95
C TYR A 10 -4.91 -15.47 0.50
N ARG A 11 -5.63 -15.52 -0.63
CA ARG A 11 -6.59 -14.51 -1.10
C ARG A 11 -6.01 -13.12 -1.42
N THR A 12 -4.74 -13.04 -1.83
CA THR A 12 -4.18 -11.79 -2.38
C THR A 12 -3.97 -11.94 -3.87
N THR A 13 -4.70 -11.20 -4.68
CA THR A 13 -4.47 -11.09 -6.12
C THR A 13 -3.88 -9.71 -6.40
N TRP A 14 -2.94 -9.62 -7.33
CA TRP A 14 -2.44 -8.35 -7.79
C TRP A 14 -2.46 -8.35 -9.32
N TRP A 15 -2.68 -7.18 -9.89
CA TRP A 15 -2.67 -6.98 -11.32
C TRP A 15 -1.86 -5.71 -11.61
N ASN A 16 -1.11 -5.74 -12.70
CA ASN A 16 -0.32 -4.62 -13.18
C ASN A 16 -0.54 -4.52 -14.70
N LYS A 17 -0.88 -3.32 -15.16
CA LYS A 17 -0.99 -2.93 -16.56
C LYS A 17 -0.21 -1.62 -16.75
N ASP A 18 0.93 -1.68 -17.41
CA ASP A 18 1.81 -0.54 -17.75
C ASP A 18 2.04 0.43 -16.58
N ASN A 19 1.19 1.46 -16.46
CA ASN A 19 1.28 2.55 -15.47
C ASN A 19 0.21 2.48 -14.35
N GLN A 20 -0.58 1.42 -14.31
CA GLN A 20 -1.61 1.22 -13.30
C GLN A 20 -1.61 -0.21 -12.79
N GLY A 21 -1.90 -0.38 -11.51
CA GLY A 21 -2.06 -1.69 -10.92
C GLY A 21 -2.83 -1.62 -9.62
N GLY A 22 -3.17 -2.80 -9.13
CA GLY A 22 -3.90 -2.92 -7.89
C GLY A 22 -3.58 -4.23 -7.20
N VAL A 23 -3.59 -4.18 -5.88
CA VAL A 23 -3.52 -5.34 -5.01
C VAL A 23 -4.87 -5.48 -4.34
N THR A 24 -5.54 -6.60 -4.62
CA THR A 24 -6.80 -7.00 -4.01
C THR A 24 -6.53 -8.05 -2.95
N TYR A 25 -7.02 -7.81 -1.73
CA TYR A 25 -6.98 -8.75 -0.64
C TYR A 25 -8.40 -9.12 -0.23
N HIS A 26 -8.72 -10.42 -0.19
CA HIS A 26 -9.98 -10.94 0.35
C HIS A 26 -11.28 -10.41 -0.30
N ASN A 27 -11.18 -9.81 -1.50
CA ASN A 27 -12.24 -9.13 -2.27
C ASN A 27 -12.27 -7.59 -2.16
N THR A 28 -11.35 -7.00 -1.41
CA THR A 28 -11.17 -5.53 -1.29
C THR A 28 -9.88 -5.09 -1.97
N GLN A 29 -9.92 -4.04 -2.76
CA GLN A 29 -8.71 -3.45 -3.35
C GLN A 29 -7.97 -2.63 -2.31
N ILE A 30 -6.91 -3.20 -1.73
CA ILE A 30 -6.22 -2.58 -0.60
C ILE A 30 -5.25 -1.47 -1.03
N VAL A 31 -4.66 -1.64 -2.20
CA VAL A 31 -3.71 -0.71 -2.80
C VAL A 31 -4.06 -0.62 -4.26
N ALA A 32 -4.22 0.59 -4.77
CA ALA A 32 -4.29 0.85 -6.20
C ALA A 32 -3.25 1.91 -6.52
N TRP A 33 -2.54 1.76 -7.61
CA TRP A 33 -1.66 2.80 -8.11
C TRP A 33 -1.97 3.07 -9.57
N LYS A 34 -1.96 4.34 -9.95
CA LYS A 34 -2.18 4.78 -11.32
C LYS A 34 -1.42 6.07 -11.55
N ASP A 35 -0.59 6.09 -12.58
CA ASP A 35 0.04 7.31 -13.09
C ASP A 35 0.67 8.17 -11.98
N ASN A 36 1.48 7.52 -11.13
CA ASN A 36 2.17 8.12 -9.97
C ASN A 36 1.30 8.47 -8.75
N LYS A 37 0.03 8.06 -8.74
CA LYS A 37 -0.85 8.17 -7.57
C LYS A 37 -1.04 6.81 -6.94
N VAL A 38 -1.01 6.74 -5.62
CA VAL A 38 -1.36 5.54 -4.85
C VAL A 38 -2.59 5.86 -4.03
N THR A 39 -3.60 5.03 -4.17
CA THR A 39 -4.81 5.02 -3.36
C THR A 39 -4.75 3.83 -2.41
N LEU A 40 -4.87 4.09 -1.12
CA LEU A 40 -4.98 3.06 -0.10
C LEU A 40 -6.42 2.98 0.39
N ASN A 41 -6.92 1.75 0.49
CA ASN A 41 -8.26 1.48 0.99
C ASN A 41 -8.21 0.20 1.83
N SER A 42 -8.94 0.14 2.93
CA SER A 42 -9.02 -1.03 3.81
C SER A 42 -10.44 -1.56 3.93
N ASP A 43 -11.43 -0.85 3.38
CA ASP A 43 -12.87 -1.09 3.49
C ASP A 43 -13.29 -1.25 4.97
N GLY A 44 -12.64 -0.47 5.85
CA GLY A 44 -12.81 -0.55 7.31
C GLY A 44 -12.13 -1.75 7.99
N TRP A 45 -11.42 -2.61 7.26
CA TRP A 45 -10.68 -3.76 7.82
C TRP A 45 -9.24 -3.40 8.19
N GLU A 46 -9.10 -2.60 9.25
CA GLU A 46 -7.83 -2.14 9.82
C GLU A 46 -7.14 -3.22 10.68
N THR A 47 -6.77 -4.35 10.06
CA THR A 47 -6.08 -5.45 10.72
C THR A 47 -4.57 -5.45 10.46
N VAL A 48 -3.79 -6.02 11.38
CA VAL A 48 -2.33 -6.18 11.24
C VAL A 48 -1.96 -6.93 9.94
N THR A 49 -2.82 -7.84 9.49
CA THR A 49 -2.69 -8.53 8.21
C THR A 49 -2.81 -7.60 7.01
N THR A 50 -3.79 -6.70 6.99
CA THR A 50 -3.96 -5.69 5.93
C THR A 50 -2.73 -4.79 5.83
N LYS A 51 -2.22 -4.30 6.96
CA LYS A 51 -0.98 -3.50 7.03
C LYS A 51 0.22 -4.23 6.43
N ARG A 52 0.44 -5.48 6.85
CA ARG A 52 1.56 -6.30 6.34
C ARG A 52 1.47 -6.47 4.83
N LYS A 53 0.27 -6.64 4.28
CA LYS A 53 0.04 -6.75 2.83
C LYS A 53 0.28 -5.43 2.11
N MET A 54 -0.13 -4.30 2.67
CA MET A 54 0.17 -2.96 2.13
C MET A 54 1.68 -2.70 2.07
N ASN A 55 2.41 -2.97 3.16
CA ASN A 55 3.87 -2.82 3.18
C ASN A 55 4.55 -3.81 2.23
N GLN A 56 4.02 -5.02 2.10
CA GLN A 56 4.51 -6.00 1.13
C GLN A 56 4.33 -5.49 -0.31
N ALA A 57 3.16 -4.93 -0.65
CA ALA A 57 2.92 -4.34 -1.95
C ALA A 57 3.87 -3.16 -2.20
N SER A 58 4.06 -2.27 -1.22
CA SER A 58 5.01 -1.16 -1.32
C SER A 58 6.44 -1.63 -1.65
N ASN A 59 6.91 -2.67 -0.94
CA ASN A 59 8.23 -3.26 -1.18
C ASN A 59 8.33 -3.95 -2.55
N GLN A 60 7.26 -4.58 -3.04
CA GLN A 60 7.26 -5.28 -4.34
C GLN A 60 7.20 -4.33 -5.53
N PHE A 61 6.44 -3.25 -5.41
CA PHE A 61 6.23 -2.27 -6.48
C PHE A 61 7.11 -1.01 -6.31
N CYS A 62 8.03 -1.02 -5.33
CA CYS A 62 8.91 0.11 -5.00
C CYS A 62 8.17 1.44 -4.82
N LEU A 63 6.97 1.41 -4.20
CA LEU A 63 6.09 2.58 -4.06
C LEU A 63 6.55 3.55 -2.95
N ARG A 64 7.59 3.18 -2.18
CA ARG A 64 8.27 4.02 -1.17
C ARG A 64 7.33 4.61 -0.10
N PHE A 65 6.25 3.91 0.23
CA PHE A 65 5.40 4.23 1.38
C PHE A 65 5.47 3.14 2.44
N ASP A 66 5.21 3.50 3.69
CA ASP A 66 5.17 2.57 4.82
C ASP A 66 3.94 2.81 5.68
N VAL A 67 3.15 1.78 5.92
CA VAL A 67 2.00 1.82 6.82
C VAL A 67 2.40 1.22 8.16
N TRP A 68 2.15 1.96 9.24
CA TRP A 68 2.40 1.53 10.60
C TRP A 68 1.21 1.84 11.50
N GLN A 69 1.15 1.17 12.65
CA GLN A 69 0.05 1.33 13.60
C GLN A 69 0.64 1.59 14.98
N GLU A 70 0.15 2.62 15.64
CA GLU A 70 0.52 2.99 17.00
C GLU A 70 -0.72 3.43 17.78
N ASN A 71 -0.87 2.90 19.00
CA ASN A 71 -1.99 3.20 19.89
C ASN A 71 -3.37 3.08 19.21
N PHE A 72 -3.60 1.96 18.50
CA PHE A 72 -4.81 1.68 17.72
C PHE A 72 -5.08 2.64 16.54
N LYS A 73 -4.18 3.57 16.23
CA LYS A 73 -4.26 4.46 15.06
C LYS A 73 -3.27 4.03 13.98
N TRP A 74 -3.70 4.16 12.73
CA TRP A 74 -2.88 3.87 11.57
C TRP A 74 -2.26 5.15 11.03
N PHE A 75 -1.01 5.04 10.62
CA PHE A 75 -0.21 6.12 10.07
C PHE A 75 0.46 5.64 8.79
N VAL A 76 0.53 6.52 7.81
CA VAL A 76 1.20 6.27 6.54
C VAL A 76 2.35 7.24 6.42
N ASN A 77 3.54 6.69 6.25
CA ASN A 77 4.70 7.45 5.83
C ASN A 77 4.68 7.54 4.30
N LEU A 78 4.52 8.76 3.81
CA LEU A 78 4.53 9.07 2.39
C LEU A 78 5.99 9.16 1.89
N PRO A 79 6.25 8.89 0.61
CA PRO A 79 7.59 8.99 0.04
C PRO A 79 8.19 10.40 0.07
N ASN A 80 7.36 11.44 0.28
CA ASN A 80 7.80 12.81 0.48
C ASN A 80 8.37 13.08 1.89
N GLY A 81 8.39 12.07 2.77
CA GLY A 81 8.86 12.17 4.15
C GLY A 81 7.80 12.72 5.13
N GLN A 82 6.56 12.93 4.69
CA GLN A 82 5.46 13.31 5.57
C GLN A 82 4.77 12.06 6.11
N THR A 83 4.48 12.07 7.42
CA THR A 83 3.60 11.08 8.04
C THR A 83 2.20 11.66 8.16
N VAL A 84 1.22 10.94 7.63
CA VAL A 84 -0.20 11.31 7.70
C VAL A 84 -0.99 10.23 8.40
N ASP A 85 -2.12 10.61 9.00
CA ASP A 85 -3.11 9.67 9.51
C ASP A 85 -3.71 8.87 8.35
N TYR A 86 -3.71 7.55 8.50
CA TYR A 86 -4.32 6.67 7.51
C TYR A 86 -5.83 6.92 7.46
N LYS A 87 -6.35 7.14 6.25
CA LYS A 87 -7.79 7.22 6.00
C LYS A 87 -8.16 6.27 4.88
N ASP A 88 -9.29 5.61 5.06
CA ASP A 88 -9.86 4.75 4.03
C ASP A 88 -10.15 5.57 2.76
N GLY A 89 -9.62 5.12 1.61
CA GLY A 89 -9.75 5.81 0.33
C GLY A 89 -8.80 7.00 0.16
N MET A 90 -7.80 7.19 1.03
CA MET A 90 -6.81 8.25 0.85
C MET A 90 -5.99 8.01 -0.43
N THR A 91 -5.70 9.09 -1.14
CA THR A 91 -4.87 9.07 -2.35
C THR A 91 -3.73 10.05 -2.19
N PHE A 92 -2.51 9.63 -2.54
CA PHE A 92 -1.31 10.45 -2.48
C PHE A 92 -0.42 10.22 -3.70
N GLU A 93 0.44 11.18 -3.99
CA GLU A 93 1.33 11.14 -5.15
C GLU A 93 2.72 10.68 -4.71
N ILE A 94 3.30 9.70 -5.42
CA ILE A 94 4.59 9.10 -5.07
C ILE A 94 5.79 9.80 -5.75
N PHE A 95 5.52 10.62 -6.76
CA PHE A 95 6.50 11.47 -7.43
C PHE A 95 6.08 12.94 -7.31
N GLY A 96 6.69 13.65 -6.37
CA GLY A 96 6.70 15.11 -6.39
C GLY A 96 7.73 15.55 -7.43
N GLY A 97 7.25 16.12 -8.54
CA GLY A 97 7.95 16.83 -9.62
C GLY A 97 9.47 16.73 -9.68
N GLU A 98 9.96 16.14 -10.77
CA GLU A 98 11.22 16.59 -11.37
C GLU A 98 11.12 18.11 -11.60
N ASN A 99 11.79 18.90 -10.77
CA ASN A 99 12.30 20.20 -11.21
C ASN A 99 13.62 19.90 -11.93
N VAL A 100 13.59 19.84 -13.26
CA VAL A 100 14.70 20.24 -14.14
C VAL A 100 14.15 20.86 -15.41
#